data_AF-A0A0C9TIV9-F1
#
_entry.id   AF-A0A0C9TIV9-F1
#
_cell.length_a   1.000
_cell.length_b   1.000
_cell.length_c   1.000
_cell.angle_alpha   90.00
_cell.angle_beta   90.00
_cell.angle_gamma   90.00
#
_symmetry.space_group_name_H-M   'P 1'
#
loop_
_entity.id
_entity.type
_entity.pdbx_description
1 polymer ?
#
loop_
_entity_poly.entity_id
_entity_poly.type
_entity_poly.pdbx_seq_one_letter_code
_entity_poly.pdbx_strand_id
1 'polypeptide(L)'
;MYLLPLLSFVLPLAALGISSVQLPTWTIHERRSALPRGWLHSRKLDSDATIPLRFALRQSNIDDIERYLYDVSHPRSQNYGKHWTAGDVAAKFAPSRDSINAVRSWLLESGIQPESVRMSPSNGWLEVTVGVEAAEALLQTEYHVYGHESGTEMVGCEGYSLPVHITPHVDFVTPTIHFDAQVSKRSDPSPPVGGPRHGMQPKTNGNILLVLDATGLDNCYQQITPVCLQALYGLDYEPVATSQNSYGIVEYTPMAYNPSDLDMFATNFSTGLVGKRPKLVSIDEDILNKQ
;
A
#
# COMPACT_ATOMS: atom_id res chain seq x y z
N MET A 1 0.92 -42.54 90.73
CA MET A 1 1.53 -41.39 90.00
C MET A 1 1.85 -41.86 88.61
N TYR A 2 1.15 -41.33 87.61
CA TYR A 2 1.10 -41.81 86.23
C TYR A 2 2.35 -41.42 85.43
N LEU A 3 2.88 -42.37 84.64
CA LEU A 3 3.85 -42.15 83.56
C LEU A 3 3.07 -41.87 82.26
N LEU A 4 3.37 -40.74 81.61
CA LEU A 4 2.84 -40.33 80.30
C LEU A 4 3.87 -40.63 79.19
N PRO A 5 3.49 -41.19 78.03
CA PRO A 5 4.40 -41.40 76.91
C PRO A 5 4.45 -40.17 75.99
N LEU A 6 5.65 -39.81 75.54
CA LEU A 6 5.90 -38.79 74.51
C LEU A 6 5.69 -39.42 73.13
N LEU A 7 4.63 -39.00 72.43
CA LEU A 7 4.39 -39.32 71.02
C LEU A 7 5.06 -38.25 70.12
N SER A 8 6.10 -38.66 69.39
CA SER A 8 6.69 -37.85 68.31
C SER A 8 5.79 -37.90 67.07
N PHE A 9 5.14 -36.78 66.76
CA PHE A 9 4.43 -36.57 65.49
C PHE A 9 5.42 -36.16 64.40
N VAL A 10 5.60 -37.01 63.39
CA VAL A 10 6.31 -36.67 62.15
C VAL A 10 5.28 -36.05 61.19
N LEU A 11 5.36 -34.73 60.99
CA LEU A 11 4.54 -34.00 60.02
C LEU A 11 5.12 -34.18 58.60
N PRO A 12 4.33 -34.68 57.63
CA PRO A 12 4.79 -34.73 56.24
C PRO A 12 4.73 -33.31 55.65
N LEU A 13 5.90 -32.82 55.22
CA LEU A 13 6.04 -31.55 54.53
C LEU A 13 5.50 -31.73 53.10
N ALA A 14 4.24 -31.33 52.87
CA ALA A 14 3.65 -31.29 51.54
C ALA A 14 4.32 -30.17 50.72
N ALA A 15 5.14 -30.54 49.74
CA ALA A 15 5.72 -29.62 48.79
C ALA A 15 4.61 -29.09 47.84
N LEU A 16 4.18 -27.85 48.05
CA LEU A 16 3.34 -27.13 47.08
C LEU A 16 4.21 -26.79 45.86
N GLY A 17 4.04 -27.54 44.78
CA GLY A 17 4.63 -27.22 43.49
C GLY A 17 4.04 -25.92 42.97
N ILE A 18 4.87 -24.87 42.88
CA ILE A 18 4.50 -23.62 42.19
C ILE A 18 4.49 -23.95 40.69
N SER A 19 3.32 -24.21 40.12
CA SER A 19 3.16 -24.26 38.67
C SER A 19 3.39 -22.84 38.13
N SER A 20 4.58 -22.58 37.56
CA SER A 20 4.84 -21.34 36.84
C SER A 20 3.86 -21.23 35.68
N VAL A 21 2.99 -20.21 35.69
CA VAL A 21 2.16 -19.88 34.53
C VAL A 21 3.11 -19.48 33.40
N GLN A 22 3.36 -20.38 32.45
CA GLN A 22 4.09 -20.03 31.24
C GLN A 22 3.21 -19.12 30.40
N LEU A 23 3.54 -17.84 30.37
CA LEU A 23 2.94 -16.91 29.41
C LEU A 23 3.27 -17.39 27.99
N PRO A 24 2.34 -17.24 27.03
CA PRO A 24 2.60 -17.61 25.65
C PRO A 24 3.79 -16.79 25.13
N THR A 25 4.77 -17.47 24.54
CA THR A 25 5.96 -16.84 23.96
C THR A 25 5.68 -16.24 22.58
N TRP A 26 4.62 -16.73 21.92
CA TRP A 26 4.16 -16.33 20.60
C TRP A 26 2.68 -15.96 20.61
N THR A 27 2.28 -15.06 19.73
CA THR A 27 0.88 -14.71 19.50
C THR A 27 0.61 -14.57 18.01
N ILE A 28 -0.59 -14.93 17.57
CA ILE A 28 -1.05 -14.67 16.20
C ILE A 28 -1.02 -13.16 15.99
N HIS A 29 -0.27 -12.72 14.98
CA HIS A 29 -0.13 -11.30 14.65
C HIS A 29 -1.18 -10.89 13.63
N GLU A 30 -1.29 -11.65 12.54
CA GLU A 30 -2.36 -11.49 11.57
C GLU A 30 -2.86 -12.86 11.10
N ARG A 31 -4.17 -12.94 10.84
CA ARG A 31 -4.81 -14.11 10.24
C ARG A 31 -5.93 -13.67 9.32
N ARG A 32 -5.97 -14.29 8.15
CA ARG A 32 -7.05 -14.12 7.19
C ARG A 32 -8.24 -15.00 7.58
N SER A 33 -9.45 -14.46 7.42
CA SER A 33 -10.70 -15.21 7.64
C SER A 33 -11.13 -16.02 6.40
N ALA A 34 -10.89 -15.52 5.19
CA ALA A 34 -11.18 -16.20 3.93
C ALA A 34 -10.32 -15.67 2.78
N LEU A 35 -10.08 -16.49 1.75
CA LEU A 35 -9.39 -16.05 0.52
C LEU A 35 -10.24 -14.99 -0.23
N PRO A 36 -9.61 -13.93 -0.77
CA PRO A 36 -10.28 -13.01 -1.67
C PRO A 36 -10.82 -13.75 -2.90
N ARG A 37 -11.91 -13.24 -3.48
CA ARG A 37 -12.50 -13.81 -4.70
C ARG A 37 -11.46 -13.89 -5.82
N GLY A 38 -11.50 -14.99 -6.57
CA GLY A 38 -10.58 -15.28 -7.68
C GLY A 38 -9.25 -15.91 -7.25
N TRP A 39 -8.91 -15.96 -5.97
CA TRP A 39 -7.70 -16.61 -5.47
C TRP A 39 -8.00 -18.01 -4.96
N LEU A 40 -7.15 -18.95 -5.35
CA LEU A 40 -7.22 -20.35 -4.96
C LEU A 40 -5.87 -20.78 -4.41
N HIS A 41 -5.91 -21.61 -3.36
CA HIS A 41 -4.73 -22.33 -2.90
C HIS A 41 -4.29 -23.30 -4.00
N SER A 42 -3.04 -23.16 -4.47
CA SER A 42 -2.51 -23.94 -5.60
C SER A 42 -1.65 -25.09 -5.10
N ARG A 43 -0.53 -24.78 -4.45
CA ARG A 43 0.44 -25.77 -3.95
C ARG A 43 1.21 -25.24 -2.75
N LYS A 44 1.86 -26.14 -2.02
CA LYS A 44 2.91 -25.76 -1.06
C LYS A 44 4.07 -25.12 -1.80
N LEU A 45 4.69 -24.11 -1.20
CA LEU A 45 5.88 -23.48 -1.78
C LEU A 45 7.05 -24.47 -1.75
N ASP A 46 7.84 -24.50 -2.83
CA ASP A 46 8.99 -25.40 -2.94
C ASP A 46 10.02 -25.09 -1.85
N SER A 47 10.57 -26.14 -1.22
CA SER A 47 11.44 -25.99 -0.03
C SER A 47 12.77 -25.29 -0.31
N ASP A 48 13.21 -25.28 -1.57
CA ASP A 48 14.42 -24.60 -2.04
C ASP A 48 14.19 -23.12 -2.42
N ALA A 49 12.94 -22.65 -2.39
CA ALA A 49 12.62 -21.26 -2.68
C ALA A 49 13.14 -20.30 -1.59
N THR A 50 13.27 -19.03 -1.96
CA THR A 50 13.61 -17.95 -1.03
C THR A 50 12.50 -16.92 -0.99
N ILE A 51 12.31 -16.30 0.17
CA ILE A 51 11.24 -15.33 0.43
C ILE A 51 11.89 -14.02 0.88
N PRO A 52 11.67 -12.90 0.15
CA PRO A 52 12.10 -11.58 0.57
C PRO A 52 11.12 -11.01 1.61
N LEU A 53 11.33 -11.34 2.88
CA LEU A 53 10.53 -10.85 3.99
C LEU A 53 10.85 -9.39 4.29
N ARG A 54 9.80 -8.59 4.48
CA ARG A 54 9.86 -7.18 4.87
C ARG A 54 9.01 -6.98 6.11
N PHE A 55 9.64 -6.57 7.19
CA PHE A 55 9.02 -6.27 8.48
C PHE A 55 8.71 -4.78 8.54
N ALA A 56 7.44 -4.41 8.46
CA ALA A 56 6.99 -3.03 8.58
C ALA A 56 7.10 -2.63 10.05
N LEU A 57 8.05 -1.75 10.38
CA LEU A 57 8.29 -1.34 11.75
C LEU A 57 7.24 -0.33 12.21
N ARG A 58 6.82 -0.43 13.47
CA ARG A 58 5.83 0.47 14.07
C ARG A 58 6.29 1.93 13.98
N GLN A 59 5.52 2.74 13.27
CA GLN A 59 5.78 4.16 13.12
C GLN A 59 5.57 4.94 14.43
N SER A 60 6.45 5.91 14.70
CA SER A 60 6.28 6.79 15.87
C SER A 60 5.25 7.88 15.56
N ASN A 61 4.57 8.40 16.59
CA ASN A 61 3.65 9.54 16.49
C ASN A 61 2.45 9.33 15.53
N ILE A 62 2.15 8.09 15.14
CA ILE A 62 1.08 7.83 14.16
C ILE A 62 -0.31 8.21 14.71
N ASP A 63 -0.50 8.10 16.03
CA ASP A 63 -1.75 8.49 16.70
C ASP A 63 -1.99 10.01 16.64
N ASP A 64 -0.95 10.80 16.38
CA ASP A 64 -1.02 12.26 16.22
C ASP A 64 -1.14 12.71 14.75
N ILE A 65 -1.22 11.79 13.77
CA ILE A 65 -1.17 12.14 12.35
C ILE A 65 -2.25 13.14 11.94
N GLU A 66 -3.46 12.98 12.48
CA GLU A 66 -4.59 13.88 12.23
C GLU A 66 -4.27 15.31 12.72
N ARG A 67 -3.70 15.43 13.93
CA ARG A 67 -3.30 16.72 14.51
C ARG A 67 -2.26 17.41 13.64
N TYR A 68 -1.24 16.69 13.18
CA TYR A 68 -0.21 17.26 12.30
C TYR A 68 -0.78 17.66 10.93
N LEU A 69 -1.67 16.84 10.37
CA LEU A 69 -2.33 17.14 9.10
C LEU A 69 -3.17 18.41 9.19
N TYR A 70 -3.99 18.56 10.24
CA TYR A 70 -4.80 19.77 10.43
C TYR A 70 -3.95 21.01 10.74
N ASP A 71 -2.84 20.87 11.46
CA ASP A 71 -1.95 22.00 11.74
C ASP A 71 -1.45 22.67 10.45
N VAL A 72 -1.13 21.88 9.41
CA VAL A 72 -0.63 22.43 8.14
C VAL A 72 -1.72 22.69 7.08
N SER A 73 -2.91 22.11 7.23
CA SER A 73 -3.98 22.17 6.22
C SER A 73 -5.21 23.00 6.62
N HIS A 74 -5.41 23.28 7.91
CA HIS A 74 -6.57 24.04 8.36
C HIS A 74 -6.34 25.55 8.16
N PRO A 75 -7.25 26.30 7.48
CA PRO A 75 -7.02 27.70 7.09
C PRO A 75 -6.92 28.68 8.27
N ARG A 76 -7.35 28.26 9.46
CA ARG A 76 -7.20 29.04 10.71
C ARG A 76 -5.93 28.71 11.50
N SER A 77 -5.15 27.73 11.06
CA SER A 77 -3.88 27.40 11.71
C SER A 77 -2.81 28.44 11.35
N GLN A 78 -1.94 28.75 12.31
CA GLN A 78 -0.75 29.58 12.06
C GLN A 78 0.27 28.89 11.15
N ASN A 79 0.14 27.58 10.95
CA ASN A 79 0.98 26.76 10.08
C ASN A 79 0.30 26.38 8.77
N TYR A 80 -0.86 26.97 8.46
CA TYR A 80 -1.55 26.73 7.19
C TYR A 80 -0.61 26.96 5.99
N GLY A 81 -0.57 25.98 5.08
CA GLY A 81 0.27 25.98 3.88
C GLY A 81 1.74 25.64 4.12
N LYS A 82 2.19 25.48 5.37
CA LYS A 82 3.57 25.05 5.71
C LYS A 82 3.67 23.53 5.71
N HIS A 83 3.37 22.92 4.57
CA HIS A 83 3.47 21.47 4.39
C HIS A 83 4.90 20.97 4.58
N TRP A 84 5.01 19.76 5.10
CA TRP A 84 6.29 19.11 5.38
C TRP A 84 6.94 18.58 4.11
N THR A 85 8.27 18.55 4.08
CA THR A 85 9.00 17.81 3.05
C THR A 85 8.83 16.31 3.27
N ALA A 86 9.10 15.50 2.24
CA ALA A 86 9.12 14.04 2.39
C ALA A 86 10.12 13.57 3.48
N GLY A 87 11.23 14.29 3.65
CA GLY A 87 12.21 14.03 4.70
C GLY A 87 11.70 14.34 6.10
N ASP A 88 10.97 15.45 6.27
CA ASP A 88 10.35 15.80 7.56
C ASP A 88 9.29 14.78 7.97
N VAL A 89 8.45 14.32 7.02
CA VAL A 89 7.49 13.23 7.25
C VAL A 89 8.22 11.96 7.67
N ALA A 90 9.23 11.54 6.90
CA ALA A 90 9.99 10.33 7.22
C ALA A 90 10.64 10.41 8.60
N ALA A 91 11.23 11.55 8.96
CA ALA A 91 11.86 11.76 10.26
C ALA A 91 10.82 11.76 11.40
N LYS A 92 9.66 12.39 11.20
CA LYS A 92 8.63 12.51 12.23
C LYS A 92 7.98 11.16 12.58
N PHE A 93 7.75 10.33 11.57
CA PHE A 93 7.10 9.02 11.73
C PHE A 93 8.08 7.85 11.75
N ALA A 94 9.39 8.12 11.80
CA ALA A 94 10.42 7.09 11.88
C ALA A 94 10.16 6.16 13.08
N PRO A 95 10.35 4.83 12.93
CA PRO A 95 10.32 3.91 14.05
C PRO A 95 11.32 4.29 15.14
N SER A 96 11.00 3.97 16.39
CA SER A 96 11.92 4.19 17.50
C SER A 96 13.18 3.32 17.36
N ARG A 97 14.31 3.80 17.92
CA ARG A 97 15.55 3.00 18.00
C ARG A 97 15.31 1.67 18.73
N ASP A 98 14.44 1.67 19.73
CA ASP A 98 14.10 0.48 20.49
C ASP A 98 13.34 -0.54 19.63
N SER A 99 12.37 -0.09 18.83
CA SER A 99 11.67 -0.97 17.86
C SER A 99 12.62 -1.55 16.83
N ILE A 100 13.51 -0.72 16.27
CA ILE A 100 14.51 -1.18 15.29
C ILE A 100 15.42 -2.24 15.92
N ASN A 101 15.94 -1.97 17.11
CA ASN A 101 16.85 -2.88 17.80
C ASN A 101 16.15 -4.17 18.24
N ALA A 102 14.92 -4.10 18.74
CA ALA A 102 14.17 -5.28 19.17
C ALA A 102 13.96 -6.25 18.01
N VAL A 103 13.47 -5.76 16.86
CA VAL A 103 13.24 -6.60 15.68
C VAL A 103 14.57 -7.09 15.10
N ARG A 104 15.59 -6.22 15.01
CA ARG A 104 16.91 -6.63 14.50
C ARG A 104 17.53 -7.72 15.37
N SER A 105 17.58 -7.55 16.69
CA SER A 105 18.15 -8.55 17.61
C SER A 105 17.40 -9.87 17.51
N TRP A 106 16.06 -9.84 17.48
CA TRP A 106 15.26 -11.05 17.30
C TRP A 106 15.57 -11.80 16.00
N LEU A 107 15.73 -11.08 14.88
CA LEU A 107 16.13 -11.70 13.61
C LEU A 107 17.50 -12.40 13.74
N LEU A 108 18.47 -11.77 14.39
CA LEU A 108 19.81 -12.35 14.60
C LEU A 108 19.76 -13.58 15.53
N GLU A 109 19.00 -13.49 16.62
CA GLU A 109 18.77 -14.59 17.57
C GLU A 109 18.06 -15.78 16.91
N SER A 110 17.26 -15.51 15.87
CA SER A 110 16.60 -16.52 15.03
C SER A 110 17.53 -17.14 13.98
N GLY A 111 18.83 -16.80 13.99
CA GLY A 111 19.85 -17.38 13.11
C GLY A 111 20.08 -16.64 11.78
N ILE A 112 19.45 -15.48 11.58
CA ILE A 112 19.66 -14.65 10.39
C ILE A 112 21.00 -13.93 10.50
N GLN A 113 21.79 -13.96 9.43
CA GLN A 113 23.11 -13.31 9.41
C GLN A 113 22.97 -11.78 9.41
N PRO A 114 23.83 -11.05 10.15
CA PRO A 114 23.79 -9.58 10.22
C PRO A 114 23.83 -8.88 8.86
N GLU A 115 24.56 -9.45 7.90
CA GLU A 115 24.75 -8.89 6.56
C GLU A 115 23.49 -8.99 5.70
N SER A 116 22.60 -9.94 6.01
CA SER A 116 21.33 -10.16 5.30
C SER A 116 20.21 -9.23 5.78
N VAL A 117 20.34 -8.62 6.95
CA VAL A 117 19.31 -7.74 7.54
C VAL A 117 19.57 -6.28 7.15
N ARG A 118 18.79 -5.80 6.18
CA ARG A 118 18.92 -4.44 5.63
C ARG A 118 17.80 -3.54 6.12
N MET A 119 18.13 -2.28 6.37
CA MET A 119 17.14 -1.23 6.60
C MET A 119 16.74 -0.63 5.24
N SER A 120 15.45 -0.38 5.02
CA SER A 120 15.01 0.31 3.81
C SER A 120 15.49 1.76 3.77
N PRO A 121 15.58 2.41 2.59
CA PRO A 121 15.94 3.83 2.50
C PRO A 121 15.03 4.77 3.30
N SER A 122 13.77 4.38 3.49
CA SER A 122 12.79 5.12 4.30
C SER A 122 12.91 4.86 5.81
N ASN A 123 13.80 3.96 6.24
CA ASN A 123 13.96 3.49 7.62
C ASN A 123 12.68 2.93 8.28
N GLY A 124 11.66 2.62 7.49
CA GLY A 124 10.40 2.04 7.96
C GLY A 124 10.36 0.53 7.94
N TRP A 125 11.36 -0.13 7.32
CA TRP A 125 11.33 -1.57 7.09
C TRP A 125 12.68 -2.21 7.39
N LEU A 126 12.63 -3.38 8.02
CA LEU A 126 13.73 -4.35 7.99
C LEU A 126 13.46 -5.40 6.93
N GLU A 127 14.42 -5.61 6.04
CA GLU A 127 14.31 -6.46 4.87
C GLU A 127 15.34 -7.59 4.98
N VAL A 128 14.87 -8.82 4.74
CA VAL A 128 15.70 -10.03 4.77
C VAL A 128 15.21 -11.02 3.72
N THR A 129 16.13 -11.65 3.01
CA THR A 129 15.81 -12.78 2.13
C THR A 129 16.26 -14.07 2.80
N VAL A 130 15.31 -14.99 3.01
CA VAL A 130 15.54 -16.26 3.72
C VAL A 130 14.94 -17.43 2.94
N GLY A 131 15.40 -18.66 3.20
CA GLY A 131 14.75 -19.86 2.66
C GLY A 131 13.37 -20.09 3.27
N VAL A 132 12.52 -20.87 2.59
CA VAL A 132 11.14 -21.16 3.05
C VAL A 132 11.10 -21.70 4.48
N GLU A 133 11.93 -22.69 4.80
CA GLU A 133 11.98 -23.30 6.14
C GLU A 133 12.29 -22.27 7.24
N ALA A 134 13.24 -21.37 6.98
CA ALA A 134 13.59 -20.30 7.91
C ALA A 134 12.45 -19.27 8.04
N ALA A 135 11.76 -18.92 6.95
CA ALA A 135 10.60 -18.03 7.01
C ALA A 135 9.43 -18.64 7.80
N GLU A 136 9.11 -19.91 7.53
CA GLU A 136 8.07 -20.67 8.23
C GLU A 136 8.36 -20.78 9.73
N ALA A 137 9.62 -21.04 10.10
CA ALA A 137 10.06 -21.07 11.50
C ALA A 137 9.99 -19.69 12.16
N LEU A 138 10.42 -18.63 11.47
CA LEU A 138 10.46 -17.27 11.98
C LEU A 138 9.06 -16.70 12.26
N LEU A 139 8.08 -17.07 11.43
CA LEU A 139 6.71 -16.54 11.49
C LEU A 139 5.68 -17.55 12.02
N GLN A 140 6.10 -18.76 12.40
CA GLN A 140 5.23 -19.88 12.78
C GLN A 140 4.04 -20.05 11.82
N THR A 141 4.37 -20.22 10.54
CA THR A 141 3.39 -20.29 9.44
C THR A 141 3.80 -21.36 8.43
N GLU A 142 2.91 -21.67 7.49
CA GLU A 142 3.22 -22.46 6.30
C GLU A 142 3.00 -21.62 5.03
N TYR A 143 4.00 -21.57 4.17
CA TYR A 143 3.98 -20.80 2.93
C TYR A 143 3.45 -21.63 1.76
N HIS A 144 2.61 -20.98 0.97
CA HIS A 144 1.93 -21.59 -0.16
C HIS A 144 1.98 -20.67 -1.37
N VAL A 145 1.83 -21.27 -2.54
CA VAL A 145 1.54 -20.57 -3.78
C VAL A 145 0.03 -20.52 -3.95
N TYR A 146 -0.48 -19.33 -4.21
CA TYR A 146 -1.86 -19.08 -4.54
C TYR A 146 -1.95 -18.63 -5.99
N GLY A 147 -2.86 -19.23 -6.74
CA GLY A 147 -3.15 -18.86 -8.12
C GLY A 147 -4.39 -17.98 -8.17
N HIS A 148 -4.36 -16.95 -8.99
CA HIS A 148 -5.52 -16.15 -9.34
C HIS A 148 -6.09 -16.57 -10.70
N GLU A 149 -7.40 -16.40 -10.92
CA GLU A 149 -8.08 -16.68 -12.20
C GLU A 149 -7.48 -15.94 -13.40
N SER A 150 -6.77 -14.82 -13.17
CA SER A 150 -6.03 -14.09 -14.22
C SER A 150 -4.75 -14.79 -14.70
N GLY A 151 -4.31 -15.84 -14.01
CA GLY A 151 -3.01 -16.49 -14.23
C GLY A 151 -1.87 -15.93 -13.36
N THR A 152 -2.13 -14.93 -12.53
CA THR A 152 -1.15 -14.40 -11.56
C THR A 152 -0.94 -15.40 -10.42
N GLU A 153 0.31 -15.69 -10.06
CA GLU A 153 0.63 -16.46 -8.85
C GLU A 153 1.20 -15.53 -7.77
N MET A 154 0.92 -15.84 -6.51
CA MET A 154 1.47 -15.14 -5.35
C MET A 154 1.88 -16.11 -4.26
N VAL A 155 3.00 -15.81 -3.61
CA VAL A 155 3.47 -16.52 -2.41
C VAL A 155 2.86 -15.86 -1.17
N GLY A 156 2.28 -16.65 -0.28
CA GLY A 156 1.69 -16.13 0.95
C GLY A 156 1.34 -17.23 1.96
N CYS A 157 0.59 -16.86 2.98
CA CYS A 157 0.09 -17.79 3.99
C CYS A 157 -1.32 -17.39 4.47
N GLU A 158 -1.96 -18.23 5.30
CA GLU A 158 -3.29 -17.95 5.86
C GLU A 158 -3.24 -17.11 7.14
N GLY A 159 -2.12 -17.13 7.86
CA GLY A 159 -1.90 -16.38 9.08
C GLY A 159 -0.53 -16.68 9.64
N TYR A 160 0.00 -15.77 10.44
CA TYR A 160 1.32 -15.89 11.03
C TYR A 160 1.36 -15.34 12.45
N SER A 161 2.38 -15.75 13.19
CA SER A 161 2.59 -15.36 14.58
C SER A 161 3.93 -14.66 14.72
N LEU A 162 4.03 -13.82 15.74
CA LEU A 162 5.27 -13.20 16.17
C LEU A 162 5.49 -13.46 17.66
N PRO A 163 6.74 -13.39 18.16
CA PRO A 163 6.97 -13.39 19.58
C PRO A 163 6.23 -12.23 20.25
N VAL A 164 5.68 -12.44 21.43
CA VAL A 164 4.85 -11.43 22.12
C VAL A 164 5.59 -10.10 22.33
N HIS A 165 6.90 -10.16 22.54
CA HIS A 165 7.73 -8.96 22.71
C HIS A 165 8.04 -8.22 21.40
N ILE A 166 7.79 -8.83 20.24
CA ILE A 166 8.03 -8.25 18.91
C ILE A 166 6.76 -7.63 18.33
N THR A 167 5.57 -8.16 18.66
CA THR A 167 4.27 -7.63 18.23
C THR A 167 4.12 -6.11 18.36
N PRO A 168 4.58 -5.43 19.44
CA PRO A 168 4.46 -3.96 19.54
C PRO A 168 5.36 -3.17 18.57
N HIS A 169 6.35 -3.82 17.95
CA HIS A 169 7.36 -3.19 17.11
C HIS A 169 7.16 -3.42 15.61
N VAL A 170 6.25 -4.31 15.23
CA VAL A 170 5.95 -4.68 13.84
C VAL A 170 4.47 -4.44 13.57
N ASP A 171 4.15 -3.64 12.56
CA ASP A 171 2.76 -3.46 12.12
C ASP A 171 2.30 -4.66 11.30
N PHE A 172 3.09 -5.07 10.30
CA PHE A 172 2.84 -6.27 9.51
C PHE A 172 4.12 -6.76 8.83
N VAL A 173 4.06 -7.98 8.29
CA VAL A 173 5.14 -8.63 7.53
C VAL A 173 4.63 -8.96 6.14
N THR A 174 5.45 -8.76 5.10
CA THR A 174 5.11 -9.11 3.72
C THR A 174 6.28 -9.85 3.04
N PRO A 175 6.03 -10.82 2.14
CA PRO A 175 4.72 -11.36 1.75
C PRO A 175 4.16 -12.33 2.80
N THR A 176 2.88 -12.18 3.18
CA THR A 176 2.17 -13.08 4.12
C THR A 176 0.70 -13.25 3.71
N ILE A 177 -0.23 -12.62 4.42
CA ILE A 177 -1.66 -12.64 4.18
C ILE A 177 -2.14 -11.49 3.28
N HIS A 178 -1.23 -10.60 2.89
CA HIS A 178 -1.50 -9.40 2.10
C HIS A 178 -1.44 -9.75 0.63
N PHE A 179 -2.58 -10.11 0.03
CA PHE A 179 -2.61 -10.42 -1.40
C PHE A 179 -2.86 -9.13 -2.15
N ASP A 180 -2.14 -8.93 -3.25
CA ASP A 180 -2.34 -7.74 -4.06
C ASP A 180 -3.81 -7.64 -4.45
N ALA A 181 -4.40 -6.50 -4.12
CA ALA A 181 -5.74 -6.16 -4.55
C ALA A 181 -5.70 -5.99 -6.06
N GLN A 182 -5.93 -7.08 -6.79
CA GLN A 182 -6.20 -6.98 -8.21
C GLN A 182 -7.50 -6.19 -8.35
N VAL A 183 -7.40 -4.97 -8.86
CA VAL A 183 -8.55 -4.20 -9.32
C VAL A 183 -9.06 -4.91 -10.57
N SER A 184 -9.77 -6.02 -10.38
CA SER A 184 -10.43 -6.70 -11.47
C SER A 184 -11.46 -5.74 -12.03
N LYS A 185 -11.50 -5.62 -13.36
CA LYS A 185 -12.68 -5.09 -14.04
C LYS A 185 -13.87 -5.83 -13.45
N ARG A 186 -14.81 -5.13 -12.82
CA ARG A 186 -16.11 -5.74 -12.57
C ARG A 186 -16.57 -6.26 -13.92
N SER A 187 -16.73 -7.57 -14.03
CA SER A 187 -17.49 -8.24 -15.08
C SER A 187 -19.00 -8.00 -14.91
N ASP A 188 -19.38 -6.96 -14.14
CA ASP A 188 -20.65 -6.31 -14.35
C ASP A 188 -20.68 -5.78 -15.79
N PRO A 189 -21.81 -5.91 -16.50
CA PRO A 189 -22.05 -5.17 -17.75
C PRO A 189 -22.12 -3.65 -17.53
N SER A 190 -21.78 -3.17 -16.33
CA SER A 190 -21.54 -1.76 -16.10
C SER A 190 -20.39 -1.30 -17.00
N PRO A 191 -20.59 -0.24 -17.80
CA PRO A 191 -19.57 0.27 -18.68
C PRO A 191 -18.26 0.48 -17.91
N PRO A 192 -17.08 0.25 -18.54
CA PRO A 192 -15.80 0.55 -17.91
C PRO A 192 -15.87 1.92 -17.25
N VAL A 193 -15.25 2.11 -16.09
CA VAL A 193 -15.02 3.48 -15.59
C VAL A 193 -14.25 4.20 -16.69
N GLY A 194 -14.82 5.27 -17.25
CA GLY A 194 -14.29 5.97 -18.44
C GLY A 194 -14.62 5.33 -19.80
N GLY A 195 -15.22 4.14 -19.84
CA GLY A 195 -15.77 3.55 -21.06
C GLY A 195 -17.04 4.31 -21.51
N PRO A 196 -17.33 4.37 -22.81
CA PRO A 196 -18.50 5.08 -23.31
C PRO A 196 -19.78 4.44 -22.72
N ARG A 197 -20.36 5.08 -21.70
CA ARG A 197 -21.68 4.68 -21.19
C ARG A 197 -22.69 4.95 -22.31
N HIS A 198 -23.62 4.02 -22.55
CA HIS A 198 -24.79 4.31 -23.40
C HIS A 198 -25.47 5.58 -22.87
N GLY A 199 -25.43 6.67 -23.64
CA GLY A 199 -25.90 8.01 -23.26
C GLY A 199 -24.82 9.08 -23.02
N MET A 200 -23.53 8.72 -22.99
CA MET A 200 -22.37 9.65 -22.91
C MET A 200 -21.57 9.75 -24.21
N GLN A 201 -22.02 9.09 -25.28
CA GLN A 201 -21.57 9.54 -26.60
C GLN A 201 -22.06 10.97 -26.80
N PRO A 202 -21.30 11.86 -27.46
CA PRO A 202 -21.86 13.13 -27.90
C PRO A 202 -23.19 12.81 -28.59
N LYS A 203 -24.25 13.56 -28.27
CA LYS A 203 -25.55 13.39 -28.93
C LYS A 203 -25.39 13.77 -30.39
N THR A 204 -24.84 12.86 -31.18
CA THR A 204 -24.66 13.02 -32.61
C THR A 204 -25.92 12.50 -33.27
N ASN A 205 -26.48 13.29 -34.16
CA ASN A 205 -27.54 12.89 -35.07
C ASN A 205 -26.97 12.10 -36.27
N GLY A 206 -25.81 11.46 -36.13
CA GLY A 206 -25.05 10.85 -37.23
C GLY A 206 -24.22 11.84 -38.05
N ASN A 207 -24.40 13.15 -37.89
CA ASN A 207 -23.51 14.16 -38.48
C ASN A 207 -22.48 14.61 -37.46
N ILE A 208 -21.21 14.29 -37.72
CA ILE A 208 -20.10 14.95 -37.04
C ILE A 208 -20.00 16.34 -37.67
N LEU A 209 -20.68 17.33 -37.09
CA LEU A 209 -20.30 18.71 -37.31
C LEU A 209 -18.93 18.86 -36.66
N LEU A 210 -17.87 18.69 -37.45
CA LEU A 210 -16.58 19.24 -37.12
C LEU A 210 -16.84 20.73 -36.95
N VAL A 211 -16.96 21.19 -35.71
CA VAL A 211 -16.92 22.61 -35.42
C VAL A 211 -15.50 23.03 -35.81
N LEU A 212 -15.35 23.43 -37.08
CA LEU A 212 -14.10 23.88 -37.70
C LEU A 212 -13.53 25.09 -36.95
N ASP A 213 -14.38 25.77 -36.18
CA ASP A 213 -14.01 26.81 -35.25
C ASP A 213 -14.22 26.36 -33.80
N ALA A 214 -13.35 25.47 -33.33
CA ALA A 214 -13.30 24.99 -31.96
C ALA A 214 -12.96 26.09 -30.92
N THR A 215 -12.81 27.33 -31.36
CA THR A 215 -12.46 28.49 -30.54
C THR A 215 -13.67 29.40 -30.22
N GLY A 216 -14.81 29.17 -30.86
CA GLY A 216 -16.06 29.91 -30.62
C GLY A 216 -16.96 29.32 -29.53
N LEU A 217 -17.90 30.13 -29.03
CA LEU A 217 -18.87 29.73 -27.98
C LEU A 217 -20.24 29.30 -28.53
N ASP A 218 -20.51 29.54 -29.82
CA ASP A 218 -21.84 29.40 -30.41
C ASP A 218 -22.39 27.97 -30.36
N ASN A 219 -21.51 26.95 -30.31
CA ASN A 219 -21.88 25.54 -30.40
C ASN A 219 -21.69 24.76 -29.08
N CYS A 220 -21.45 25.44 -27.95
CA CYS A 220 -21.21 24.78 -26.66
C CYS A 220 -22.37 23.88 -26.20
N TYR A 221 -23.61 24.15 -26.65
CA TYR A 221 -24.78 23.31 -26.35
C TYR A 221 -24.80 21.99 -27.13
N GLN A 222 -24.05 21.90 -28.24
CA GLN A 222 -23.91 20.69 -29.06
C GLN A 222 -22.66 19.89 -28.66
N GLN A 223 -21.54 20.57 -28.43
CA GLN A 223 -20.27 19.97 -28.06
C GLN A 223 -19.51 20.85 -27.07
N ILE A 224 -19.14 20.28 -25.93
CA ILE A 224 -18.32 20.97 -24.93
C ILE A 224 -16.85 20.90 -25.35
N THR A 225 -16.24 22.06 -25.56
CA THR A 225 -14.80 22.24 -25.83
C THR A 225 -14.11 22.92 -24.64
N PRO A 226 -12.76 23.00 -24.60
CA PRO A 226 -12.07 23.74 -23.56
C PRO A 226 -12.50 25.21 -23.43
N VAL A 227 -12.78 25.91 -24.54
CA VAL A 227 -13.25 27.30 -24.53
C VAL A 227 -14.65 27.42 -23.90
N CYS A 228 -15.53 26.43 -24.12
CA CYS A 228 -16.82 26.36 -23.44
C CYS A 228 -16.65 26.25 -21.91
N LEU A 229 -15.72 25.42 -21.43
CA LEU A 229 -15.44 25.27 -20.01
C LEU A 229 -14.81 26.54 -19.42
N GLN A 230 -13.91 27.18 -20.16
CA GLN A 230 -13.33 28.46 -19.76
C GLN A 230 -14.40 29.53 -19.56
N ALA A 231 -15.29 29.70 -20.53
CA ALA A 231 -16.39 30.65 -20.42
C ALA A 231 -17.38 30.29 -19.29
N LEU A 232 -17.74 29.01 -19.15
CA LEU A 232 -18.70 28.56 -18.13
C LEU A 232 -18.20 28.80 -16.71
N TYR A 233 -16.91 28.53 -16.46
CA TYR A 233 -16.30 28.69 -15.13
C TYR A 233 -15.61 30.04 -14.93
N GLY A 234 -15.67 30.94 -15.91
CA GLY A 234 -14.99 32.24 -15.87
C GLY A 234 -13.47 32.12 -15.75
N LEU A 235 -12.87 31.12 -16.41
CA LEU A 235 -11.43 30.89 -16.41
C LEU A 235 -10.75 31.83 -17.41
N ASP A 236 -10.63 33.09 -17.03
CA ASP A 236 -9.78 34.08 -17.70
C ASP A 236 -8.48 34.20 -16.90
N TYR A 237 -7.51 33.35 -17.21
CA TYR A 237 -6.28 33.21 -16.43
C TYR A 237 -5.06 32.91 -17.30
N GLU A 238 -4.03 33.74 -17.15
CA GLU A 238 -2.71 33.51 -17.72
C GLU A 238 -1.81 32.75 -16.71
N PRO A 239 -1.31 31.55 -17.04
CA PRO A 239 -0.47 30.76 -16.14
C PRO A 239 0.84 31.46 -15.72
N VAL A 240 0.98 31.81 -14.45
CA VAL A 240 2.15 32.57 -13.94
C VAL A 240 3.34 31.72 -13.48
N ALA A 241 3.14 30.42 -13.18
CA ALA A 241 4.15 29.57 -12.52
C ALA A 241 4.34 28.21 -13.24
N THR A 242 4.30 28.21 -14.57
CA THR A 242 4.31 27.00 -15.41
C THR A 242 5.59 26.15 -15.29
N SER A 243 6.70 26.74 -14.85
CA SER A 243 7.96 26.02 -14.61
C SER A 243 8.12 25.49 -13.18
N GLN A 244 7.26 25.94 -12.25
CA GLN A 244 7.33 25.57 -10.83
C GLN A 244 6.21 24.61 -10.43
N ASN A 245 5.01 24.82 -10.96
CA ASN A 245 3.85 24.01 -10.64
C ASN A 245 3.80 22.76 -11.51
N SER A 246 3.50 21.62 -10.88
CA SER A 246 3.20 20.37 -11.57
C SER A 246 2.01 19.69 -10.91
N TYR A 247 1.36 18.81 -11.64
CA TYR A 247 0.28 17.97 -11.15
C TYR A 247 0.41 16.58 -11.77
N GLY A 248 -0.09 15.57 -11.07
CA GLY A 248 -0.15 14.18 -11.55
C GLY A 248 -1.56 13.82 -11.98
N ILE A 249 -1.69 13.04 -13.06
CA ILE A 249 -2.94 12.39 -13.45
C ILE A 249 -2.71 10.89 -13.27
N VAL A 250 -3.52 10.27 -12.42
CA VAL A 250 -3.50 8.81 -12.23
C VAL A 250 -4.69 8.22 -12.97
N GLU A 251 -4.41 7.25 -13.84
CA GLU A 251 -5.39 6.48 -14.58
C GLU A 251 -5.27 5.01 -14.15
N TYR A 252 -6.41 4.37 -13.90
CA TYR A 252 -6.47 2.99 -13.42
C TYR A 252 -7.03 2.02 -14.48
N THR A 253 -7.37 2.54 -15.66
CA THR A 253 -7.73 1.72 -16.83
C THR A 253 -6.47 1.29 -17.59
N PRO A 254 -6.52 0.21 -18.39
CA PRO A 254 -5.37 -0.28 -19.16
C PRO A 254 -5.07 0.60 -20.39
N MET A 255 -5.41 1.88 -20.32
CA MET A 255 -5.25 2.84 -21.41
C MET A 255 -4.15 3.83 -21.01
N ALA A 256 -3.02 3.76 -21.69
CA ALA A 256 -2.00 4.79 -21.62
C ALA A 256 -2.38 5.99 -22.52
N TYR A 257 -1.85 7.18 -22.21
CA TYR A 257 -2.01 8.31 -23.11
C TYR A 257 -1.26 8.05 -24.41
N ASN A 258 -1.86 8.46 -25.54
CA ASN A 258 -1.20 8.43 -26.83
C ASN A 258 -0.64 9.82 -27.18
N PRO A 259 0.67 9.95 -27.43
CA PRO A 259 1.27 11.22 -27.84
C PRO A 259 0.61 11.84 -29.08
N SER A 260 0.22 11.07 -30.10
CA SER A 260 -0.37 11.63 -31.32
C SER A 260 -1.75 12.23 -31.07
N ASP A 261 -2.54 11.59 -30.20
CA ASP A 261 -3.88 12.07 -29.85
C ASP A 261 -3.80 13.37 -29.04
N LEU A 262 -2.79 13.51 -28.17
CA LEU A 262 -2.54 14.77 -27.46
C LEU A 262 -2.13 15.90 -28.41
N ASP A 263 -1.33 15.63 -29.44
CA ASP A 263 -1.01 16.65 -30.46
C ASP A 263 -2.21 17.02 -31.30
N MET A 264 -3.03 16.04 -31.68
CA MET A 264 -4.27 16.29 -32.41
C MET A 264 -5.20 17.16 -31.56
N PHE A 265 -5.36 16.85 -30.27
CA PHE A 265 -6.13 17.68 -29.35
C PHE A 265 -5.55 19.10 -29.25
N ALA A 266 -4.24 19.25 -29.03
CA ALA A 266 -3.59 20.56 -28.93
C ALA A 266 -3.74 21.37 -30.23
N THR A 267 -3.60 20.74 -31.40
CA THR A 267 -3.76 21.40 -32.70
C THR A 267 -5.15 22.00 -32.87
N ASN A 268 -6.19 21.30 -32.40
CA ASN A 268 -7.58 21.74 -32.57
C ASN A 268 -8.04 22.71 -31.46
N PHE A 269 -7.55 22.56 -30.23
CA PHE A 269 -8.13 23.26 -29.06
C PHE A 269 -7.14 24.12 -28.27
N SER A 270 -5.83 23.94 -28.44
CA SER A 270 -4.82 24.62 -27.62
C SER A 270 -3.44 24.60 -28.29
N THR A 271 -3.30 25.31 -29.42
CA THR A 271 -2.14 25.22 -30.33
C THR A 271 -0.79 25.48 -29.65
N GLY A 272 -0.76 26.31 -28.60
CA GLY A 272 0.43 26.55 -27.78
C GLY A 272 0.93 25.35 -26.95
N LEU A 273 0.23 24.21 -26.99
CA LEU A 273 0.59 22.96 -26.32
C LEU A 273 1.05 21.85 -27.27
N VAL A 274 1.07 22.09 -28.59
CA VAL A 274 1.56 21.09 -29.56
C VAL A 274 3.01 20.72 -29.24
N GLY A 275 3.31 19.42 -29.22
CA GLY A 275 4.61 18.86 -28.85
C GLY A 275 4.92 18.88 -27.34
N LYS A 276 4.10 19.51 -26.49
CA LYS A 276 4.28 19.47 -25.03
C LYS A 276 3.65 18.19 -24.47
N ARG A 277 4.40 17.48 -23.62
CA ARG A 277 4.00 16.16 -23.10
C ARG A 277 4.18 16.04 -21.59
N PRO A 278 3.29 15.30 -20.91
CA PRO A 278 3.51 14.93 -19.53
C PRO A 278 4.70 13.96 -19.43
N LYS A 279 5.37 13.94 -18.28
CA LYS A 279 6.33 12.90 -17.95
C LYS A 279 5.55 11.65 -17.56
N LEU A 280 5.65 10.58 -18.34
CA LEU A 280 5.09 9.30 -17.93
C LEU A 280 5.91 8.72 -16.77
N VAL A 281 5.23 8.37 -15.69
CA VAL A 281 5.77 7.57 -14.60
C VAL A 281 4.94 6.31 -14.54
N SER A 282 5.49 5.20 -15.05
CA SER A 282 4.81 3.91 -15.01
C SER A 282 4.97 3.31 -13.61
N ILE A 283 3.86 2.86 -13.03
CA ILE A 283 3.83 2.22 -11.71
C ILE A 283 3.92 0.68 -11.84
N ASP A 284 3.56 0.11 -13.00
CA ASP A 284 3.51 -1.34 -13.27
C ASP A 284 4.09 -1.74 -14.65
N GLU A 285 5.17 -1.09 -15.11
CA GLU A 285 5.83 -1.38 -16.39
C GLU A 285 4.95 -1.29 -17.66
N ASP A 286 3.94 -0.41 -17.67
CA ASP A 286 3.15 -0.15 -18.87
C ASP A 286 4.06 0.36 -20.02
N ILE A 287 4.15 -0.43 -21.08
CA ILE A 287 4.99 -0.19 -22.25
C ILE A 287 4.32 0.94 -23.04
N LEU A 288 4.96 2.11 -23.10
CA LEU A 288 4.66 3.07 -24.17
C LEU A 288 4.78 2.32 -25.49
N ASN A 289 3.65 2.09 -26.16
CA ASN A 289 3.64 1.62 -27.54
C ASN A 289 4.48 2.60 -28.35
N LYS A 290 5.75 2.26 -28.56
CA LYS A 290 6.62 2.91 -29.52
C LYS A 290 6.10 2.50 -30.90
N GLN A 291 5.19 3.31 -31.44
CA GLN A 291 4.98 3.40 -32.88
C GLN A 291 5.69 4.65 -33.40
#